data_AF-A0A5R8WP23-F1
#
_entry.id   AF-A0A5R8WP23-F1
#
_cell.length_a   1.000
_cell.length_b   1.000
_cell.length_c   1.000
_cell.angle_alpha   90.00
_cell.angle_beta   90.00
_cell.angle_gamma   90.00
#
_symmetry.space_group_name_H-M   'P 1'
#
loop_
_entity.id
_entity.type
_entity.pdbx_description
1 polymer ?
#
loop_
_entity_poly.entity_id
_entity_poly.type
_entity_poly.pdbx_seq_one_letter_code
_entity_poly.pdbx_strand_id
1 'polypeptide(L)'
;MPTPPIHLDRHTGQLHFSAGVITDTTTPAELPRLLPTATITPYDMGNGWQQYHVRLEQDAWRANLVLWLVGRYFVQWQLAFYPVDTRPRTWADWNEAAERQQAQEFHQWLSTQLGPSDGSWQFDWGEVWVGYDARSGGSSIGVRYGGPAPTPRPA
;
A
#
# COMPACT_ATOMS: atom_id res chain seq x y z
N MET A 1 14.92 -8.76 -9.05
CA MET A 1 14.52 -7.39 -9.40
C MET A 1 15.37 -6.41 -8.60
N PRO A 2 15.65 -5.19 -9.10
CA PRO A 2 16.13 -4.12 -8.25
C PRO A 2 15.17 -3.93 -7.05
N THR A 3 15.67 -3.44 -5.93
CA THR A 3 14.84 -3.20 -4.75
C THR A 3 14.08 -1.89 -4.93
N PRO A 4 12.75 -1.85 -4.74
CA PRO A 4 12.03 -0.59 -4.75
C PRO A 4 12.52 0.30 -3.59
N PRO A 5 12.61 1.63 -3.77
CA PRO A 5 12.90 2.58 -2.70
C PRO A 5 11.69 2.79 -1.79
N ILE A 6 11.10 1.68 -1.34
CA ILE A 6 9.95 1.59 -0.45
C ILE A 6 10.35 0.60 0.64
N HIS A 7 10.09 0.94 1.90
CA HIS A 7 10.39 0.07 3.04
C HIS A 7 9.21 0.05 4.00
N LEU A 8 8.84 -1.14 4.47
CA LEU A 8 7.83 -1.32 5.51
C LEU A 8 8.52 -1.71 6.81
N ASP A 9 8.45 -0.84 7.81
CA ASP A 9 9.05 -1.10 9.11
C ASP A 9 8.24 -2.14 9.89
N ARG A 10 8.89 -3.27 10.21
CA ARG A 10 8.28 -4.40 10.92
C ARG A 10 7.80 -4.05 12.33
N HIS A 11 8.46 -3.13 13.02
CA HIS A 11 8.20 -2.83 14.43
C HIS A 11 7.10 -1.80 14.62
N THR A 12 6.89 -0.94 13.62
CA THR A 12 5.99 0.21 13.72
C THR A 12 4.87 0.22 12.69
N GLY A 13 5.01 -0.53 11.59
CA GLY A 13 4.08 -0.49 10.46
C GLY A 13 4.18 0.79 9.63
N GLN A 14 5.26 1.55 9.78
CA GLN A 14 5.51 2.75 8.98
C GLN A 14 5.92 2.37 7.55
N LEU A 15 5.32 3.06 6.58
CA LEU A 15 5.65 2.90 5.16
C LEU A 15 6.53 4.06 4.72
N HIS A 16 7.78 3.76 4.43
CA HIS A 16 8.80 4.73 4.04
C HIS A 16 8.91 4.79 2.52
N PHE A 17 8.84 6.00 1.99
CA PHE A 17 9.24 6.37 0.64
C PHE A 17 10.49 7.26 0.72
N SER A 18 11.20 7.45 -0.39
CA SER A 18 12.34 8.38 -0.42
C SER A 18 11.95 9.81 -0.03
N ALA A 19 10.71 10.21 -0.31
CA ALA A 19 10.20 11.56 -0.05
C ALA A 19 9.62 11.76 1.35
N GLY A 20 9.20 10.69 2.03
CA GLY A 20 8.49 10.81 3.31
C GLY A 20 7.99 9.48 3.87
N VAL A 21 7.35 9.55 5.03
CA VAL A 21 6.88 8.38 5.79
C VAL A 21 5.39 8.48 6.03
N ILE A 22 4.67 7.40 5.77
CA ILE A 22 3.26 7.22 6.12
C ILE A 22 3.18 6.39 7.41
N THR A 23 2.43 6.88 8.38
CA THR A 23 2.20 6.31 9.71
C THR A 23 0.71 6.06 9.94
N ASP A 24 0.36 5.33 11.00
CA ASP A 24 -1.03 5.11 11.44
C ASP A 24 -1.78 6.38 11.89
N THR A 25 -1.07 7.50 12.02
CA THR A 25 -1.62 8.83 12.34
C THR A 25 -1.55 9.80 11.15
N THR A 26 -1.13 9.35 9.97
CA THR A 26 -1.03 10.24 8.81
C THR A 26 -2.40 10.75 8.39
N THR A 27 -2.52 12.08 8.30
CA THR A 27 -3.72 12.75 7.82
C THR A 27 -3.64 13.07 6.32
N PRO A 28 -4.78 13.17 5.63
CA PRO A 28 -4.78 13.57 4.22
C PRO A 28 -4.15 14.95 3.96
N ALA A 29 -4.25 15.87 4.92
CA ALA A 29 -3.68 17.21 4.82
C ALA A 29 -2.13 17.20 4.80
N GLU A 30 -1.50 16.15 5.32
CA GLU A 30 -0.05 16.01 5.33
C GLU A 30 0.50 15.42 4.04
N LEU A 31 -0.31 14.73 3.24
CA LEU A 31 0.13 14.01 2.05
C LEU A 31 0.89 14.89 1.05
N PRO A 32 0.46 16.13 0.73
CA PRO A 32 1.22 16.99 -0.18
C PRO A 32 2.59 17.39 0.37
N ARG A 33 2.76 17.42 1.70
CA ARG A 33 4.05 17.72 2.35
C ARG A 33 4.94 16.48 2.42
N LEU A 34 4.36 15.32 2.72
CA LEU A 34 5.09 14.05 2.83
C LEU A 34 5.49 13.49 1.46
N LEU A 35 4.65 13.70 0.44
CA LEU A 35 4.82 13.15 -0.91
C LEU A 35 4.59 14.28 -1.95
N PRO A 36 5.49 15.27 -2.03
CA PRO A 36 5.27 16.51 -2.81
C PRO A 36 5.19 16.30 -4.32
N THR A 37 5.71 15.19 -4.84
CA THR A 37 5.65 14.84 -6.27
C THR A 37 4.47 13.93 -6.60
N ALA A 38 3.68 13.52 -5.60
CA ALA A 38 2.58 12.60 -5.81
C ALA A 38 1.35 13.31 -6.39
N THR A 39 0.65 12.62 -7.28
CA THR A 39 -0.74 12.95 -7.61
C THR A 39 -1.64 12.33 -6.56
N ILE A 40 -2.47 13.16 -5.90
CA ILE A 40 -3.37 12.72 -4.83
C ILE A 40 -4.81 13.00 -5.27
N THR A 41 -5.62 11.95 -5.35
CA THR A 41 -7.03 12.04 -5.73
C THR A 41 -7.91 11.54 -4.58
N PRO A 42 -8.68 12.43 -3.91
CA PRO A 42 -9.63 12.01 -2.89
C PRO A 42 -10.89 11.39 -3.52
N TYR A 43 -11.45 10.39 -2.84
CA TYR A 43 -12.71 9.74 -3.18
C TYR A 43 -13.57 9.60 -1.91
N ASP A 44 -14.73 10.25 -1.90
CA ASP A 44 -15.76 10.04 -0.88
C ASP A 44 -16.66 8.87 -1.29
N MET A 45 -16.78 7.86 -0.41
CA MET A 45 -17.62 6.69 -0.66
C MET A 45 -19.08 6.92 -0.27
N GLY A 46 -19.44 8.08 0.30
CA GLY A 46 -20.80 8.43 0.67
C GLY A 46 -21.35 7.69 1.90
N ASN A 47 -20.49 6.97 2.63
CA ASN A 47 -20.85 6.14 3.79
C ASN A 47 -19.92 6.38 5.00
N GLY A 48 -19.25 7.53 5.04
CA GLY A 48 -18.28 7.90 6.08
C GLY A 48 -16.86 7.38 5.83
N TRP A 49 -16.65 6.53 4.82
CA TRP A 49 -15.33 6.13 4.35
C TRP A 49 -14.80 7.10 3.29
N GLN A 50 -13.51 7.37 3.38
CA GLN A 50 -12.76 8.15 2.40
C GLN A 50 -11.58 7.33 1.90
N GLN A 51 -11.29 7.45 0.60
CA GLN A 51 -10.09 6.94 0.00
C GLN A 51 -9.23 8.08 -0.54
N TYR A 52 -7.91 7.95 -0.42
CA TYR A 52 -6.96 8.84 -1.08
C TYR A 52 -6.07 8.00 -1.97
N HIS A 53 -6.23 8.19 -3.28
CA HIS A 53 -5.44 7.51 -4.30
C HIS A 53 -4.20 8.36 -4.56
N VAL A 54 -3.05 7.83 -4.17
CA VAL A 54 -1.76 8.49 -4.26
C VAL A 54 -0.93 7.76 -5.30
N ARG A 55 -0.57 8.46 -6.38
CA ARG A 55 0.36 7.97 -7.39
C ARG A 55 1.65 8.76 -7.31
N LEU A 56 2.76 8.06 -7.17
CA LEU A 56 4.09 8.67 -7.19
C LEU A 56 5.06 7.84 -8.02
N GLU A 57 6.04 8.54 -8.58
CA GLU A 57 7.21 7.94 -9.22
C GLU A 57 8.44 8.38 -8.44
N GLN A 58 9.31 7.41 -8.13
CA GLN A 58 10.57 7.64 -7.44
C GLN A 58 11.62 6.69 -8.02
N ASP A 59 12.75 7.25 -8.42
CA ASP A 59 13.78 6.56 -9.19
C ASP A 59 13.18 5.84 -10.41
N ALA A 60 13.42 4.54 -10.54
CA ALA A 60 12.88 3.70 -11.61
C ALA A 60 11.55 3.01 -11.23
N TRP A 61 10.83 3.47 -10.20
CA TRP A 61 9.62 2.82 -9.68
C TRP A 61 8.40 3.75 -9.67
N ARG A 62 7.26 3.19 -10.08
CA ARG A 62 5.94 3.78 -9.85
C ARG A 62 5.26 3.05 -8.71
N ALA A 63 4.64 3.79 -7.81
CA ALA A 63 3.81 3.27 -6.73
C ALA A 63 2.39 3.87 -6.81
N ASN A 64 1.39 3.01 -6.65
CA ASN A 64 0.01 3.39 -6.40
C ASN A 64 -0.33 2.97 -4.97
N LEU A 65 -0.67 3.95 -4.15
CA LEU A 65 -1.04 3.80 -2.75
C LEU A 65 -2.49 4.26 -2.58
N VAL A 66 -3.31 3.45 -1.95
CA VAL A 66 -4.69 3.81 -1.58
C VAL A 66 -4.78 3.83 -0.08
N LEU A 67 -5.04 5.00 0.50
CA LEU A 67 -5.24 5.19 1.94
C LEU A 67 -6.73 5.16 2.24
N TRP A 68 -7.16 4.43 3.26
CA TRP A 68 -8.55 4.35 3.69
C TRP A 68 -8.73 4.95 5.07
N LEU A 69 -9.67 5.88 5.18
CA LEU A 69 -10.01 6.56 6.41
C LEU A 69 -11.50 6.45 6.73
N VAL A 70 -11.82 6.46 8.02
CA VAL A 70 -13.19 6.61 8.53
C VAL A 70 -13.23 7.82 9.45
N GLY A 71 -13.91 8.88 9.01
CA GLY A 71 -13.82 10.17 9.69
C GLY A 71 -12.36 10.63 9.80
N ARG A 72 -11.84 10.75 11.02
CA ARG A 72 -10.43 11.14 11.29
C ARG A 72 -9.47 9.96 11.45
N TYR A 73 -9.95 8.73 11.39
CA TYR A 73 -9.14 7.55 11.71
C TYR A 73 -8.53 6.98 10.43
N PHE A 74 -7.22 6.81 10.40
CA PHE A 74 -6.55 6.07 9.34
C PHE A 74 -6.56 4.58 9.66
N VAL A 75 -7.18 3.80 8.78
CA VAL A 75 -7.52 2.39 9.07
C VAL A 75 -6.57 1.44 8.36
N GLN A 76 -6.37 1.66 7.06
CA GLN A 76 -5.61 0.74 6.22
C GLN A 76 -5.04 1.45 5.00
N TRP A 77 -4.03 0.83 4.40
CA TRP A 77 -3.57 1.19 3.07
C TRP A 77 -3.36 -0.03 2.19
N GLN A 78 -3.42 0.21 0.88
CA GLN A 78 -3.07 -0.76 -0.15
C GLN A 78 -2.00 -0.19 -1.05
N LEU A 79 -0.98 -0.99 -1.36
CA LEU A 79 0.16 -0.59 -2.18
C LEU A 79 0.34 -1.57 -3.33
N ALA A 80 0.51 -1.03 -4.53
CA ALA A 80 1.06 -1.74 -5.66
C ALA A 80 2.21 -0.91 -6.25
N PHE A 81 3.33 -1.55 -6.56
CA PHE A 81 4.49 -0.89 -7.17
C PHE A 81 5.06 -1.71 -8.32
N TYR A 82 5.68 -1.02 -9.28
CA TYR A 82 6.26 -1.63 -10.47
C TYR A 82 7.34 -0.72 -11.08
N PRO A 83 8.30 -1.27 -11.84
CA PRO A 83 9.26 -0.46 -12.58
C PRO A 83 8.56 0.50 -13.56
N VAL A 84 9.05 1.74 -13.71
CA VAL A 84 8.46 2.75 -14.61
C VAL A 84 8.50 2.30 -16.08
N ASP A 85 9.55 1.57 -16.47
CA ASP A 85 9.72 1.04 -17.82
C ASP A 85 8.78 -0.13 -18.13
N THR A 86 8.01 -0.60 -17.15
CA THR A 86 6.96 -1.58 -17.39
C THR A 86 5.86 -0.89 -18.19
N ARG A 87 5.66 -1.31 -19.44
CA ARG A 87 4.59 -0.82 -20.32
C ARG A 87 3.28 -0.75 -19.52
N PRO A 88 2.48 0.34 -19.65
CA PRO A 88 1.19 0.43 -18.98
C PRO A 88 0.36 -0.80 -19.33
N ARG A 89 -0.01 -1.62 -18.33
CA ARG A 89 -0.89 -2.77 -18.55
C ARG A 89 -2.24 -2.23 -18.96
N THR A 90 -2.64 -2.51 -20.20
CA THR A 90 -4.03 -2.30 -20.61
C THR A 90 -4.83 -3.55 -20.27
N TRP A 91 -6.16 -3.46 -20.25
CA TRP A 91 -7.01 -4.65 -20.13
C TRP A 91 -6.73 -5.71 -21.21
N ALA A 92 -6.21 -5.31 -22.37
CA ALA A 92 -5.82 -6.23 -23.43
C ALA A 92 -4.53 -7.03 -23.12
N ASP A 93 -3.66 -6.47 -22.26
CA ASP A 93 -2.41 -7.11 -21.83
C ASP A 93 -2.60 -7.87 -20.49
N TRP A 94 -3.77 -7.75 -19.88
CA TRP A 94 -4.08 -8.36 -18.60
C TRP A 94 -4.12 -9.88 -18.72
N ASN A 95 -3.47 -10.56 -17.78
CA ASN A 95 -3.67 -11.98 -17.58
C ASN A 95 -3.49 -12.34 -16.11
N GLU A 96 -4.33 -13.26 -15.63
CA GLU A 96 -4.35 -13.70 -14.23
C GLU A 96 -3.01 -14.30 -13.77
N ALA A 97 -2.29 -15.00 -14.66
CA ALA A 97 -1.01 -15.61 -14.31
C ALA A 97 0.04 -14.54 -13.92
N ALA A 98 0.09 -13.42 -14.64
CA ALA A 98 0.98 -12.31 -14.34
C ALA A 98 0.60 -11.59 -13.03
N GLU A 99 -0.69 -11.45 -12.73
CA GLU A 99 -1.14 -10.88 -11.46
C GLU A 99 -0.82 -11.80 -10.28
N ARG A 100 -0.98 -13.12 -10.44
CA ARG A 100 -0.56 -14.10 -9.43
C ARG A 100 0.95 -14.10 -9.22
N GLN A 101 1.72 -13.97 -10.29
CA GLN A 101 3.17 -13.80 -10.22
C GLN A 101 3.53 -12.51 -9.46
N GLN A 102 2.83 -11.40 -9.73
CA GLN A 102 3.01 -10.15 -9.01
C GLN A 102 2.73 -10.28 -7.50
N ALA A 103 1.69 -11.01 -7.13
CA ALA A 103 1.41 -11.31 -5.72
C ALA A 103 2.54 -12.11 -5.06
N GLN A 104 3.13 -13.07 -5.77
CA GLN A 104 4.30 -13.81 -5.27
C GLN A 104 5.50 -12.90 -5.08
N GLU A 105 5.75 -11.96 -6.01
CA GLU A 105 6.81 -10.96 -5.89
C GLU A 105 6.59 -10.04 -4.69
N PHE A 106 5.36 -9.59 -4.46
CA PHE A 106 5.02 -8.81 -3.27
C PHE A 106 5.21 -9.61 -1.98
N HIS A 107 4.85 -10.88 -1.96
CA HIS A 107 5.05 -11.75 -0.79
C HIS A 107 6.54 -11.96 -0.51
N GLN A 108 7.34 -12.20 -1.55
CA GLN A 108 8.80 -12.31 -1.43
C GLN A 108 9.41 -11.00 -0.91
N TRP A 109 9.01 -9.86 -1.49
CA TRP A 109 9.45 -8.55 -1.03
C TRP A 109 9.11 -8.33 0.45
N LEU A 110 7.86 -8.57 0.87
CA LEU A 110 7.46 -8.48 2.28
C LEU A 110 8.26 -9.41 3.18
N SER A 111 8.57 -10.63 2.70
CA SER A 111 9.36 -11.59 3.47
C SER A 111 10.77 -11.08 3.75
N THR A 112 11.34 -10.24 2.87
CA THR A 112 12.64 -9.58 3.12
C THR A 112 12.57 -8.49 4.19
N GLN A 113 11.41 -7.86 4.37
CA GLN A 113 11.21 -6.74 5.30
C GLN A 113 10.72 -7.23 6.67
N LEU A 114 9.84 -8.23 6.68
CA LEU A 114 9.06 -8.66 7.84
C LEU A 114 9.48 -10.03 8.39
N GLY A 115 10.30 -10.78 7.64
CA GLY A 115 10.57 -12.19 7.85
C GLY A 115 9.57 -13.10 7.12
N PRO A 116 9.81 -14.42 7.07
CA PRO A 116 8.95 -15.36 6.34
C PRO A 116 7.55 -15.48 6.98
N SER A 117 6.53 -15.67 6.14
CA SER A 117 5.16 -16.04 6.50
C SER A 117 4.58 -16.97 5.44
N ASP A 118 3.54 -17.74 5.79
CA ASP A 118 2.74 -18.58 4.89
C ASP A 118 1.36 -17.96 4.58
N GLY A 119 1.12 -16.73 5.06
CA GLY A 119 -0.14 -16.00 4.85
C GLY A 119 0.00 -14.52 5.15
N SER A 120 -0.64 -14.05 6.22
CA SER A 120 -0.49 -12.68 6.70
C SER A 120 0.55 -12.57 7.81
N TRP A 121 1.11 -11.39 8.01
CA TRP A 121 1.96 -11.06 9.15
C TRP A 121 1.10 -10.34 10.19
N GLN A 122 1.08 -10.87 11.41
CA GLN A 122 0.39 -10.27 12.55
C GLN A 122 1.40 -9.59 13.47
N PHE A 123 1.12 -8.34 13.82
CA PHE A 123 1.92 -7.51 14.72
C PHE A 123 1.03 -6.81 15.74
N ASP A 124 1.63 -6.33 16.82
CA ASP A 124 0.91 -5.55 17.85
C ASP A 124 0.29 -4.27 17.27
N TRP A 125 0.87 -3.72 16.20
CA TRP A 125 0.37 -2.53 15.53
C TRP A 125 -0.65 -2.82 14.43
N GLY A 126 -0.76 -4.05 13.92
CA GLY A 126 -1.56 -4.32 12.73
C GLY A 126 -1.29 -5.64 12.04
N GLU A 127 -1.89 -5.76 10.86
CA GLU A 127 -1.78 -6.90 9.97
C GLU A 127 -1.24 -6.46 8.61
N VAL A 128 -0.40 -7.29 8.00
CA VAL A 128 0.08 -7.14 6.62
C VAL A 128 -0.28 -8.38 5.82
N TRP A 129 -0.77 -8.21 4.60
CA TRP A 129 -1.07 -9.33 3.71
C TRP A 129 -0.79 -8.98 2.25
N VAL A 130 -0.77 -10.00 1.40
CA VAL A 130 -0.80 -9.84 -0.05
C VAL A 130 -2.15 -10.35 -0.55
N GLY A 131 -2.83 -9.54 -1.35
CA GLY A 131 -4.10 -9.88 -1.97
C GLY A 131 -4.00 -9.91 -3.49
N TYR A 132 -4.67 -10.87 -4.11
CA TYR A 132 -5.07 -10.82 -5.50
C TYR A 132 -6.59 -10.66 -5.54
N ASP A 133 -7.08 -9.62 -6.21
CA ASP A 133 -8.51 -9.39 -6.40
C ASP A 133 -8.89 -9.65 -7.86
N ALA A 134 -9.59 -10.75 -8.11
CA ALA A 134 -10.05 -11.15 -9.42
C ALA A 134 -11.06 -10.16 -10.04
N ARG A 135 -11.73 -9.31 -9.24
CA ARG A 135 -12.70 -8.32 -9.75
C ARG A 135 -12.00 -7.09 -10.30
N SER A 136 -10.99 -6.57 -9.61
CA SER A 136 -10.15 -5.48 -10.12
C SER A 136 -9.05 -5.97 -11.06
N GLY A 137 -8.78 -7.28 -11.09
CA GLY A 137 -7.71 -7.87 -11.88
C GLY A 137 -6.33 -7.46 -11.38
N GLY A 138 -6.18 -7.16 -10.08
CA GLY A 138 -4.94 -6.60 -9.55
C GLY A 138 -4.44 -7.35 -8.33
N SER A 139 -3.12 -7.36 -8.16
CA SER A 139 -2.46 -7.74 -6.92
C SER A 139 -2.00 -6.51 -6.14
N SER A 140 -2.05 -6.57 -4.81
CA SER A 140 -1.58 -5.49 -3.93
C SER A 140 -1.12 -6.02 -2.58
N ILE A 141 -0.31 -5.22 -1.90
CA ILE A 141 0.02 -5.36 -0.49
C ILE A 141 -1.01 -4.59 0.30
N GLY A 142 -1.62 -5.21 1.30
CA GLY A 142 -2.52 -4.57 2.24
C GLY A 142 -1.91 -4.46 3.63
N VAL A 143 -2.14 -3.34 4.29
CA VAL A 143 -1.85 -3.15 5.71
C VAL A 143 -3.05 -2.55 6.39
N ARG A 144 -3.40 -3.10 7.55
CA ARG A 144 -4.47 -2.60 8.41
C ARG A 144 -3.92 -2.39 9.82
N TYR A 145 -4.10 -1.19 10.34
CA TYR A 145 -3.70 -0.85 11.70
C TYR A 145 -4.74 -1.34 12.72
N GLY A 146 -4.27 -1.69 13.92
CA GLY A 146 -5.13 -2.03 15.05
C GLY A 146 -5.13 -3.51 15.48
N GLY A 147 -4.19 -4.35 15.01
CA GLY A 147 -4.05 -5.75 15.45
C GLY A 147 -5.33 -6.60 15.28
N PRO A 148 -5.45 -7.77 15.95
CA PRO A 148 -6.64 -8.64 15.87
C PRO A 148 -7.91 -8.05 16.52
N ALA A 149 -7.82 -6.85 17.12
CA ALA A 149 -8.95 -6.11 17.66
C ALA A 149 -8.77 -4.62 17.30
N PRO A 150 -9.36 -4.14 16.17
CA PRO A 150 -9.08 -2.82 15.64
C PRO A 150 -9.35 -1.77 16.71
N THR A 151 -8.29 -1.14 17.19
CA THR A 151 -8.39 0.05 18.01
C THR A 151 -8.08 1.24 17.11
N PRO A 152 -9.09 1.99 16.64
CA PRO A 152 -8.84 3.20 15.85
C PRO A 152 -7.96 4.13 16.68
N ARG A 153 -6.75 4.43 16.20
CA ARG A 153 -5.92 5.46 16.81
C ARG A 153 -6.28 6.79 16.17
N PRO A 154 -6.62 7.83 16.96
CA PRO A 154 -6.88 9.14 16.39
C PRO A 154 -5.63 9.63 15.65
N ALA A 155 -5.84 10.11 14.42
CA ALA A 155 -4.83 10.86 13.68
C ALA A 155 -4.55 12.20 14.36
#